data_AF-A0A177FFU9-F1
#
_entry.id   AF-A0A177FFU9-F1
#
_cell.length_a   1.000
_cell.length_b   1.000
_cell.length_c   1.000
_cell.angle_alpha   90.00
_cell.angle_beta   90.00
_cell.angle_gamma   90.00
#
_symmetry.space_group_name_H-M   'P 1'
#
loop_
_entity.id
_entity.type
_entity.pdbx_description
1 polymer ?
#
loop_
_entity_poly.entity_id
_entity_poly.type
_entity_poly.pdbx_seq_one_letter_code
_entity_poly.pdbx_strand_id
1 'polypeptide(L)'
;MARTVEHLVGTYSAYRSHRLAYPPGPHASLHDFETTIGAESHNHPGFMSTPTVMEESQNTSRTLSLDLPGGSDICHVSIINTTCDITVPPHYLVEPKIPGYEWINLPTFSYYIKHERLGTELLFDLGARADWQNHVPHISGLIQGHVQGVKIEQDVQDILANGNVDICNIDTFVLSHWHFDHCGAPSKLPKSVKMVVGPGFREAFMPGYPTRQDSPFHEADFEDREVVELSFSDSLQIGQFKAHDFFGDGSFYILDVPGHAVGHMAGLVRTTQDTFVLLGADTCHFAGSIRPSKYIPIPDIIPEGSALDRRLPRPCLCGGFLSSHPHGEDGRSEPFTHISTDAATFYKDPIVAEKSVLGLMEFDADPRVLVTIAHDPAALDVYEFFPRGSLNDWQQKGWKEAARWGFLSELPYNGKTVRPLLVDGLYKQGRKIRGLELPEA
;
A
#
# COMPACT_ATOMS: atom_id res chain seq x y z
N MET A 1 6.65 21.24 26.78
CA MET A 1 6.23 20.05 25.99
C MET A 1 5.35 20.39 24.78
N ALA A 2 4.67 21.55 24.72
CA ALA A 2 3.83 21.93 23.56
C ALA A 2 4.59 22.47 22.31
N ARG A 3 5.87 22.86 22.40
CA ARG A 3 6.65 23.42 21.26
C ARG A 3 7.36 22.40 20.39
N THR A 4 7.36 21.12 20.78
CA THR A 4 8.03 20.04 20.03
C THR A 4 7.07 19.32 19.08
N VAL A 5 5.75 19.42 19.34
CA VAL A 5 4.69 18.78 18.54
C VAL A 5 4.47 19.49 17.21
N GLU A 6 4.53 20.83 17.17
CA GLU A 6 4.42 21.60 15.91
C GLU A 6 5.57 21.31 14.93
N HIS A 7 6.74 20.89 15.41
CA HIS A 7 7.90 20.66 14.56
C HIS A 7 7.88 19.28 13.85
N LEU A 8 7.19 18.28 14.43
CA LEU A 8 7.06 16.93 13.86
C LEU A 8 5.87 16.80 12.90
N VAL A 9 4.75 17.50 13.17
CA VAL A 9 3.66 17.69 12.19
C VAL A 9 4.14 18.59 11.04
N GLY A 10 4.99 19.57 11.35
CA GLY A 10 5.65 20.45 10.38
C GLY A 10 6.55 19.73 9.37
N THR A 11 7.20 18.61 9.73
CA THR A 11 8.04 17.85 8.79
C THR A 11 7.23 17.08 7.74
N TYR A 12 6.02 16.59 8.07
CA TYR A 12 5.09 16.09 7.05
C TYR A 12 4.52 17.22 6.17
N SER A 13 4.29 18.41 6.75
CA SER A 13 3.88 19.59 5.98
C SER A 13 5.00 20.23 5.16
N ALA A 14 6.28 20.05 5.51
CA ALA A 14 7.41 20.60 4.76
C ALA A 14 7.54 19.97 3.36
N TYR A 15 7.01 18.75 3.17
CA TYR A 15 6.83 18.15 1.84
C TYR A 15 5.72 18.79 1.00
N ARG A 16 4.88 19.70 1.55
CA ARG A 16 3.80 20.40 0.80
C ARG A 16 4.24 21.69 0.12
N SER A 17 5.40 22.26 0.43
CA SER A 17 5.70 23.65 0.04
C SER A 17 6.82 23.80 -0.99
N HIS A 18 6.68 23.21 -2.19
CA HIS A 18 7.34 23.69 -3.41
C HIS A 18 6.30 23.88 -4.52
N ARG A 19 5.46 24.92 -4.38
CA ARG A 19 4.74 25.50 -5.52
C ARG A 19 5.63 26.55 -6.17
N LEU A 20 5.99 26.32 -7.43
CA LEU A 20 6.61 27.30 -8.31
C LEU A 20 5.71 28.54 -8.40
N ALA A 21 6.22 29.69 -7.92
CA ALA A 21 5.59 30.98 -8.10
C ALA A 21 5.98 31.56 -9.48
N TYR A 22 5.00 31.78 -10.35
CA TYR A 22 5.17 32.64 -11.52
C TYR A 22 5.02 34.12 -11.10
N PRO A 23 5.79 35.06 -11.68
CA PRO A 23 5.77 36.46 -11.28
C PRO A 23 4.54 37.20 -11.84
N PRO A 24 4.00 38.22 -11.13
CA PRO A 24 2.84 38.99 -11.59
C PRO A 24 3.24 40.09 -12.58
N GLY A 25 2.51 40.19 -13.70
CA GLY A 25 2.51 41.33 -14.60
C GLY A 25 1.57 42.45 -14.11
N PRO A 26 1.75 43.70 -14.55
CA PRO A 26 1.28 44.88 -13.82
C PRO A 26 -0.17 45.27 -14.09
N HIS A 27 -0.76 45.90 -13.07
CA HIS A 27 -2.06 46.56 -13.03
C HIS A 27 -2.26 47.63 -14.12
N ALA A 28 -3.48 47.72 -14.63
CA ALA A 28 -4.09 48.97 -15.05
C ALA A 28 -5.55 49.01 -14.53
N SER A 29 -5.87 50.08 -13.83
CA SER A 29 -7.17 50.43 -13.27
C SER A 29 -8.15 50.88 -14.35
N LEU A 30 -9.46 50.86 -14.06
CA LEU A 30 -10.36 52.00 -14.29
C LEU A 30 -11.71 51.83 -13.58
N HIS A 31 -12.11 52.96 -13.02
CA HIS A 31 -13.25 53.31 -12.18
C HIS A 31 -14.65 53.22 -12.84
N ASP A 32 -15.62 52.80 -12.02
CA ASP A 32 -16.91 53.46 -11.67
C ASP A 32 -18.05 53.78 -12.67
N PHE A 33 -19.27 53.39 -12.21
CA PHE A 33 -20.61 54.01 -12.35
C PHE A 33 -21.22 54.03 -13.78
N GLU A 34 -22.52 53.82 -14.05
CA GLU A 34 -23.75 54.11 -13.32
C GLU A 34 -25.01 53.54 -14.06
N THR A 35 -26.09 53.28 -13.31
CA THR A 35 -27.55 53.47 -13.62
C THR A 35 -28.44 52.54 -14.50
N THR A 36 -29.49 52.02 -13.83
CA THR A 36 -30.96 52.10 -14.09
C THR A 36 -31.75 51.02 -14.86
N ILE A 37 -32.43 50.17 -14.07
CA ILE A 37 -33.88 49.81 -14.01
C ILE A 37 -34.80 50.11 -15.21
N GLY A 38 -35.65 49.13 -15.62
CA GLY A 38 -36.98 49.42 -16.19
C GLY A 38 -37.69 48.35 -17.04
N ALA A 39 -38.59 47.58 -16.40
CA ALA A 39 -39.94 47.09 -16.81
C ALA A 39 -40.27 46.48 -18.21
N GLU A 40 -40.84 45.26 -18.14
CA GLU A 40 -42.05 44.71 -18.80
C GLU A 40 -42.44 45.10 -20.25
N SER A 41 -42.60 44.09 -21.13
CA SER A 41 -43.92 43.61 -21.64
C SER A 41 -43.83 42.72 -22.91
N HIS A 42 -44.73 41.72 -22.93
CA HIS A 42 -45.29 40.87 -24.00
C HIS A 42 -44.70 40.83 -25.44
N ASN A 43 -44.41 39.61 -25.93
CA ASN A 43 -45.17 38.93 -27.01
C ASN A 43 -44.58 37.54 -27.38
N HIS A 44 -45.44 36.52 -27.46
CA HIS A 44 -45.25 35.30 -28.28
C HIS A 44 -45.68 35.60 -29.74
N PRO A 45 -45.42 34.77 -30.79
CA PRO A 45 -45.08 33.33 -30.78
C PRO A 45 -43.93 32.92 -31.74
N GLY A 46 -43.49 31.66 -31.67
CA GLY A 46 -42.60 31.10 -32.70
C GLY A 46 -42.07 29.71 -32.33
N PHE A 47 -42.86 28.68 -32.63
CA PHE A 47 -42.41 27.28 -32.66
C PHE A 47 -41.31 27.13 -33.72
N MET A 48 -40.08 26.82 -33.31
CA MET A 48 -39.14 26.04 -34.12
C MET A 48 -38.38 25.09 -33.19
N SER A 49 -38.63 23.82 -33.42
CA SER A 49 -38.01 22.64 -32.84
C SER A 49 -36.49 22.65 -33.00
N THR A 50 -35.76 22.61 -31.90
CA THR A 50 -34.32 22.29 -31.86
C THR A 50 -34.15 20.76 -31.84
N PRO A 51 -33.19 20.19 -32.60
CA PRO A 51 -32.94 18.76 -32.56
C PRO A 51 -32.15 18.41 -31.30
N THR A 52 -32.70 17.46 -30.54
CA THR A 52 -32.01 16.78 -29.44
C THR A 52 -30.78 16.06 -30.02
N VAL A 53 -29.59 16.51 -29.63
CA VAL A 53 -28.36 15.74 -29.81
C VAL A 53 -28.49 14.53 -28.89
N MET A 54 -28.76 13.37 -29.48
CA MET A 54 -28.61 12.08 -28.82
C MET A 54 -27.10 11.87 -28.65
N GLU A 55 -26.62 12.12 -27.43
CA GLU A 55 -25.30 11.67 -27.01
C GLU A 55 -25.34 10.15 -26.98
N GLU A 56 -24.78 9.51 -28.02
CA GLU A 56 -24.50 8.08 -28.00
C GLU A 56 -23.49 7.82 -26.88
N SER A 57 -23.99 7.40 -25.73
CA SER A 57 -23.17 6.79 -24.68
C SER A 57 -22.54 5.53 -25.26
N GLN A 58 -21.29 5.64 -25.72
CA GLN A 58 -20.44 4.48 -25.95
C GLN A 58 -20.18 3.80 -24.60
N ASN A 59 -21.11 2.93 -24.22
CA ASN A 59 -20.94 1.99 -23.14
C ASN A 59 -19.91 0.93 -23.58
N THR A 60 -18.63 1.32 -23.56
CA THR A 60 -17.54 0.36 -23.65
C THR A 60 -17.47 -0.35 -22.30
N SER A 61 -18.14 -1.50 -22.23
CA SER A 61 -17.82 -2.50 -21.22
C SER A 61 -16.34 -2.86 -21.40
N ARG A 62 -15.45 -2.18 -20.65
CA ARG A 62 -14.06 -2.61 -20.50
C ARG A 62 -14.12 -3.97 -19.82
N THR A 63 -13.99 -5.03 -20.59
CA THR A 63 -13.57 -6.33 -20.08
C THR A 63 -12.32 -6.12 -19.23
N LEU A 64 -12.31 -6.64 -18.01
CA LEU A 64 -11.13 -6.78 -17.16
C LEU A 64 -9.99 -7.37 -18.02
N SER A 65 -9.09 -6.52 -18.48
CA SER A 65 -7.86 -6.95 -19.15
C SER A 65 -6.74 -6.15 -18.55
N LEU A 66 -5.96 -6.80 -17.71
CA LEU A 66 -4.72 -6.25 -17.17
C LEU A 66 -3.62 -6.15 -18.24
N ASP A 67 -3.88 -6.64 -19.46
CA ASP A 67 -2.91 -6.75 -20.55
C ASP A 67 -1.60 -7.42 -20.08
N LEU A 68 -1.72 -8.45 -19.23
CA LEU A 68 -0.58 -9.21 -18.70
C LEU A 68 0.26 -9.73 -19.88
N PRO A 69 1.54 -9.35 -19.97
CA PRO A 69 2.38 -9.80 -21.08
C PRO A 69 2.55 -11.31 -21.05
N GLY A 70 2.63 -11.93 -22.23
CA GLY A 70 3.07 -13.32 -22.36
C GLY A 70 4.56 -13.45 -22.00
N GLY A 71 5.00 -14.66 -21.66
CA GLY A 71 6.40 -14.94 -21.35
C GLY A 71 6.58 -16.36 -20.80
N SER A 72 7.80 -16.89 -20.91
CA SER A 72 8.15 -18.22 -20.40
C SER A 72 9.05 -18.18 -19.17
N ASP A 73 9.75 -17.07 -18.95
CA ASP A 73 10.66 -16.88 -17.83
C ASP A 73 9.90 -16.57 -16.55
N ILE A 74 10.29 -17.24 -15.46
CA ILE A 74 9.63 -17.14 -14.16
C ILE A 74 10.67 -16.84 -13.09
N CYS A 75 10.21 -16.24 -12.00
CA CYS A 75 10.97 -16.14 -10.76
C CYS A 75 10.35 -17.02 -9.68
N HIS A 76 11.19 -17.55 -8.79
CA HIS A 76 10.75 -18.17 -7.56
C HIS A 76 10.56 -17.08 -6.50
N VAL A 77 9.41 -17.08 -5.80
CA VAL A 77 9.06 -16.04 -4.83
C VAL A 77 8.75 -16.68 -3.48
N SER A 78 9.48 -16.29 -2.45
CA SER A 78 9.19 -16.65 -1.06
C SER A 78 8.75 -15.42 -0.30
N ILE A 79 7.60 -15.49 0.37
CA ILE A 79 7.15 -14.46 1.32
C ILE A 79 7.85 -14.65 2.66
N ILE A 80 8.32 -13.56 3.24
CA ILE A 80 9.01 -13.52 4.53
C ILE A 80 8.10 -12.81 5.53
N ASN A 81 7.78 -13.47 6.64
CA ASN A 81 7.26 -12.78 7.81
C ASN A 81 8.42 -12.03 8.45
N THR A 82 8.40 -10.70 8.36
CA THR A 82 9.50 -9.84 8.83
C THR A 82 9.58 -9.77 10.35
N THR A 83 8.66 -10.42 11.07
CA THR A 83 8.47 -10.37 12.53
C THR A 83 8.13 -8.99 13.07
N CYS A 84 7.83 -8.04 12.18
CA CYS A 84 7.31 -6.74 12.53
C CYS A 84 5.77 -6.80 12.50
N ASP A 85 5.20 -6.65 13.69
CA ASP A 85 3.76 -6.49 13.90
C ASP A 85 3.50 -5.06 14.37
N ILE A 86 2.57 -4.39 13.69
CA ILE A 86 2.16 -3.02 13.97
C ILE A 86 0.66 -3.02 14.32
N THR A 87 0.27 -2.14 15.23
CA THR A 87 -1.13 -1.89 15.56
C THR A 87 -1.34 -0.40 15.72
N VAL A 88 -2.25 0.15 14.92
CA VAL A 88 -2.56 1.60 14.89
C VAL A 88 -4.08 1.83 14.82
N PRO A 89 -4.56 3.04 15.12
CA PRO A 89 -5.93 3.44 14.86
C PRO A 89 -6.24 3.41 13.35
N PRO A 90 -7.42 2.91 12.92
CA PRO A 90 -7.77 2.82 11.51
C PRO A 90 -7.72 4.15 10.74
N HIS A 91 -8.08 5.27 11.37
CA HIS A 91 -8.10 6.59 10.70
C HIS A 91 -6.73 7.06 10.19
N TYR A 92 -5.63 6.45 10.62
CA TYR A 92 -4.32 6.70 10.03
C TYR A 92 -4.18 6.18 8.59
N LEU A 93 -5.04 5.24 8.18
CA LEU A 93 -4.87 4.48 6.93
C LEU A 93 -6.18 4.34 6.15
N VAL A 94 -7.31 4.21 6.82
CA VAL A 94 -8.60 3.91 6.21
C VAL A 94 -9.76 4.73 6.80
N GLU A 95 -10.75 5.00 5.95
CA GLU A 95 -12.02 5.65 6.30
C GLU A 95 -13.19 4.92 5.60
N PRO A 96 -14.45 5.08 6.03
CA PRO A 96 -14.90 5.80 7.22
C PRO A 96 -14.60 5.03 8.50
N LYS A 97 -14.82 5.69 9.65
CA LYS A 97 -14.78 5.02 10.95
C LYS A 97 -15.87 3.93 11.02
N ILE A 98 -15.47 2.70 11.31
CA ILE A 98 -16.38 1.57 11.54
C ILE A 98 -16.53 1.34 13.05
N PRO A 99 -17.75 1.41 13.63
CA PRO A 99 -17.96 1.18 15.05
C PRO A 99 -17.47 -0.20 15.52
N GLY A 100 -16.64 -0.24 16.56
CA GLY A 100 -16.06 -1.49 17.09
C GLY A 100 -14.76 -1.91 16.39
N TYR A 101 -14.32 -1.18 15.37
CA TYR A 101 -13.03 -1.33 14.72
C TYR A 101 -12.10 -0.19 15.16
N GLU A 102 -11.54 -0.31 16.36
CA GLU A 102 -10.70 0.75 16.96
C GLU A 102 -9.21 0.57 16.68
N TRP A 103 -8.80 -0.59 16.19
CA TRP A 103 -7.41 -0.96 15.92
C TRP A 103 -7.34 -1.77 14.62
N ILE A 104 -6.36 -1.45 13.78
CA ILE A 104 -5.98 -2.26 12.62
C ILE A 104 -4.70 -3.02 12.94
N ASN A 105 -4.69 -4.32 12.63
CA ASN A 105 -3.52 -5.18 12.70
C ASN A 105 -2.75 -5.09 11.38
N LEU A 106 -1.44 -4.84 11.47
CA LEU A 106 -0.56 -4.69 10.33
C LEU A 106 0.67 -5.60 10.55
N PRO A 107 0.61 -6.89 10.19
CA PRO A 107 1.84 -7.64 10.02
C PRO A 107 2.66 -6.99 8.90
N THR A 108 3.95 -7.29 8.78
CA THR A 108 4.75 -6.82 7.65
C THR A 108 5.43 -7.96 6.93
N PHE A 109 5.36 -7.91 5.61
CA PHE A 109 5.95 -8.91 4.73
C PHE A 109 6.98 -8.30 3.78
N SER A 110 8.07 -9.03 3.59
CA SER A 110 9.02 -8.81 2.50
C SER A 110 9.10 -10.06 1.63
N TYR A 111 9.83 -9.98 0.53
CA TYR A 111 9.91 -11.10 -0.42
C TYR A 111 11.35 -11.36 -0.82
N TYR A 112 11.71 -12.64 -0.84
CA TYR A 112 12.93 -13.13 -1.45
C TYR A 112 12.60 -13.73 -2.81
N ILE A 113 13.21 -13.19 -3.85
CA ILE A 113 12.96 -13.52 -5.24
C ILE A 113 14.22 -14.12 -5.83
N LYS A 114 14.10 -15.23 -6.55
CA LYS A 114 15.22 -15.87 -7.24
C LYS A 114 14.90 -16.08 -8.71
N HIS A 115 15.77 -15.60 -9.58
CA HIS A 115 15.70 -15.83 -11.01
C HIS A 115 16.68 -16.95 -11.41
N GLU A 116 16.22 -18.20 -11.39
CA GLU A 116 17.07 -19.39 -11.56
C GLU A 116 17.93 -19.37 -12.84
N ARG A 117 17.35 -18.97 -13.99
CA ARG A 117 18.08 -18.93 -15.28
C ARG A 117 19.24 -17.92 -15.29
N LEU A 118 19.08 -16.78 -14.62
CA LEU A 118 20.09 -15.74 -14.53
C LEU A 118 21.04 -15.95 -13.35
N GLY A 119 20.65 -16.79 -12.38
CA GLY A 119 21.40 -17.00 -11.14
C GLY A 119 21.38 -15.77 -10.23
N THR A 120 20.32 -14.95 -10.33
CA THR A 120 20.19 -13.66 -9.62
C THR A 120 19.22 -13.77 -8.45
N GLU A 121 19.53 -13.10 -7.35
CA GLU A 121 18.72 -13.08 -6.13
C GLU A 121 18.38 -11.64 -5.72
N LEU A 122 17.12 -11.42 -5.32
CA LEU A 122 16.60 -10.10 -4.98
C LEU A 122 15.79 -10.12 -3.70
N LEU A 123 15.78 -8.98 -3.03
CA LEU A 123 14.85 -8.68 -1.95
C LEU A 123 13.89 -7.59 -2.40
N PHE A 124 12.60 -7.78 -2.13
CA PHE A 124 11.58 -6.74 -2.22
C PHE A 124 11.15 -6.39 -0.81
N ASP A 125 11.52 -5.19 -0.36
CA ASP A 125 11.45 -4.71 1.03
C ASP A 125 12.31 -5.51 2.04
N LEU A 126 12.51 -4.94 3.22
CA LEU A 126 13.31 -5.47 4.33
C LEU A 126 12.56 -5.48 5.68
N GLY A 127 11.27 -5.17 5.67
CA GLY A 127 10.51 -5.01 6.91
C GLY A 127 11.01 -3.81 7.73
N ALA A 128 10.82 -3.88 9.06
CA ALA A 128 11.37 -2.92 10.00
C ALA A 128 12.69 -3.42 10.62
N ARG A 129 13.53 -2.49 11.08
CA ARG A 129 14.72 -2.84 11.86
C ARG A 129 14.34 -3.26 13.29
N ALA A 130 14.88 -4.37 13.79
CA ALA A 130 14.61 -4.86 15.15
C ALA A 130 15.07 -3.87 16.24
N ASP A 131 16.08 -3.06 15.93
CA ASP A 131 16.60 -2.01 16.79
C ASP A 131 16.07 -0.62 16.40
N TRP A 132 14.76 -0.49 16.19
CA TRP A 132 14.09 0.73 15.67
C TRP A 132 14.50 2.05 16.34
N GLN A 133 14.93 2.04 17.61
CA GLN A 133 15.48 3.22 18.30
C GLN A 133 16.73 3.82 17.62
N ASN A 134 17.40 3.05 16.77
CA ASN A 134 18.60 3.44 16.05
C ASN A 134 18.28 3.97 14.65
N HIS A 135 17.00 4.08 14.26
CA HIS A 135 16.62 4.94 13.13
C HIS A 135 17.12 6.38 13.36
N VAL A 136 17.17 7.16 12.27
CA VAL A 136 17.43 8.60 12.35
C VAL A 136 16.47 9.27 13.36
N PRO A 137 16.86 10.40 13.99
CA PRO A 137 16.15 10.94 15.15
C PRO A 137 14.65 11.19 14.94
N HIS A 138 14.23 11.65 13.76
CA HIS A 138 12.81 11.93 13.51
C HIS A 138 11.99 10.66 13.28
N ILE A 139 12.55 9.60 12.69
CA ILE A 139 11.85 8.31 12.51
C ILE A 139 11.75 7.57 13.84
N SER A 140 12.81 7.51 14.63
CA SER A 140 12.74 6.94 15.98
C SER A 140 11.76 7.72 16.88
N GLY A 141 11.74 9.05 16.76
CA GLY A 141 10.75 9.92 17.41
C GLY A 141 9.30 9.66 16.96
N LEU A 142 9.08 9.43 15.66
CA LEU A 142 7.78 9.05 15.10
C LEU A 142 7.28 7.73 15.71
N ILE A 143 8.11 6.69 15.68
CA ILE A 143 7.76 5.37 16.24
C ILE A 143 7.44 5.49 17.73
N GLN A 144 8.27 6.21 18.48
CA GLN A 144 8.08 6.37 19.92
C GLN A 144 6.79 7.10 20.26
N GLY A 145 6.47 8.17 19.52
CA GLY A 145 5.39 9.10 19.84
C GLY A 145 4.04 8.86 19.15
N HIS A 146 4.02 8.26 17.96
CA HIS A 146 2.84 8.24 17.10
C HIS A 146 2.40 6.85 16.63
N VAL A 147 3.27 5.83 16.71
CA VAL A 147 2.88 4.45 16.35
C VAL A 147 2.49 3.69 17.62
N GLN A 148 1.22 3.31 17.75
CA GLN A 148 0.65 2.87 19.03
C GLN A 148 1.21 1.54 19.49
N GLY A 149 1.28 0.56 18.58
CA GLY A 149 1.86 -0.74 18.81
C GLY A 149 2.88 -1.10 17.74
N VAL A 150 4.08 -1.51 18.16
CA VAL A 150 5.13 -2.04 17.28
C VAL A 150 5.92 -3.07 18.07
N LYS A 151 6.07 -4.26 17.48
CA LYS A 151 6.97 -5.30 17.97
C LYS A 151 7.71 -5.89 16.79
N ILE A 152 9.03 -5.92 16.87
CA ILE A 152 9.93 -6.42 15.84
C ILE A 152 10.90 -7.36 16.53
N GLU A 153 10.97 -8.62 16.10
CA GLU A 153 11.81 -9.63 16.75
C GLU A 153 13.18 -9.77 16.09
N GLN A 154 13.24 -9.69 14.76
CA GLN A 154 14.43 -9.93 13.94
C GLN A 154 14.49 -8.98 12.76
N ASP A 155 15.70 -8.69 12.28
CA ASP A 155 15.90 -8.07 10.98
C ASP A 155 15.73 -9.13 9.86
N VAL A 156 15.28 -8.73 8.67
CA VAL A 156 15.13 -9.66 7.54
C VAL A 156 16.44 -10.36 7.17
N GLN A 157 17.57 -9.70 7.34
CA GLN A 157 18.90 -10.29 7.12
C GLN A 157 19.15 -11.50 8.03
N ASP A 158 18.74 -11.42 9.30
CA ASP A 158 18.87 -12.53 10.25
C ASP A 158 17.91 -13.67 9.88
N ILE A 159 16.69 -13.34 9.42
CA ILE A 159 15.70 -14.32 8.97
C ILE A 159 16.22 -15.10 7.75
N LEU A 160 16.83 -14.40 6.77
CA LEU A 160 17.45 -15.01 5.59
C LEU A 160 18.59 -15.96 5.99
N ALA A 161 19.51 -15.50 6.85
CA ALA A 161 20.63 -16.32 7.33
C ALA A 161 20.14 -17.58 8.06
N ASN A 162 19.12 -17.44 8.92
CA ASN A 162 18.47 -18.57 9.61
C ASN A 162 17.78 -19.55 8.64
N GLY A 163 17.38 -19.07 7.47
CA GLY A 163 16.87 -19.88 6.36
C GLY A 163 17.94 -20.42 5.40
N ASN A 164 19.22 -20.30 5.74
CA ASN A 164 20.37 -20.71 4.93
C ASN A 164 20.54 -19.93 3.60
N VAL A 165 20.07 -18.69 3.53
CA VAL A 165 20.39 -17.76 2.45
C VAL A 165 21.58 -16.89 2.87
N ASP A 166 22.65 -16.92 2.08
CA ASP A 166 23.78 -16.01 2.26
C ASP A 166 23.44 -14.66 1.62
N ILE A 167 23.34 -13.61 2.45
CA ILE A 167 23.04 -12.25 1.99
C ILE A 167 24.10 -11.70 1.02
N CYS A 168 25.30 -12.32 0.95
CA CYS A 168 26.32 -11.99 -0.04
C CYS A 168 25.94 -12.39 -1.47
N ASN A 169 24.97 -13.29 -1.64
CA ASN A 169 24.46 -13.71 -2.95
C ASN A 169 23.35 -12.80 -3.48
N ILE A 170 22.81 -11.89 -2.65
CA ILE A 170 21.78 -10.95 -3.08
C ILE A 170 22.41 -9.93 -4.03
N ASP A 171 21.81 -9.73 -5.20
CA ASP A 171 22.26 -8.75 -6.18
C ASP A 171 21.58 -7.41 -5.98
N THR A 172 20.29 -7.43 -5.64
CA THR A 172 19.44 -6.24 -5.63
C THR A 172 18.46 -6.24 -4.46
N PHE A 173 18.32 -5.08 -3.84
CA PHE A 173 17.26 -4.73 -2.92
C PHE A 173 16.35 -3.69 -3.61
N VAL A 174 15.14 -4.12 -3.97
CA VAL A 174 14.06 -3.24 -4.46
C VAL A 174 13.28 -2.75 -3.25
N LEU A 175 13.30 -1.44 -3.03
CA LEU A 175 12.52 -0.80 -1.98
C LEU A 175 11.22 -0.27 -2.57
N SER A 176 10.09 -0.81 -2.12
CA SER A 176 8.76 -0.35 -2.53
C SER A 176 8.58 1.13 -2.22
N HIS A 177 8.94 1.55 -1.01
CA HIS A 177 8.99 2.94 -0.56
C HIS A 177 9.73 3.12 0.77
N TRP A 178 9.93 4.35 1.21
CA TRP A 178 10.88 4.69 2.28
C TRP A 178 10.44 4.45 3.72
N HIS A 179 9.18 4.08 3.99
CA HIS A 179 8.70 3.96 5.38
C HIS A 179 9.49 2.92 6.18
N PHE A 180 9.50 3.13 7.50
CA PHE A 180 10.43 2.45 8.42
C PHE A 180 10.24 0.93 8.48
N ASP A 181 9.05 0.48 8.15
CA ASP A 181 8.59 -0.90 8.14
C ASP A 181 8.73 -1.60 6.79
N HIS A 182 9.35 -0.91 5.81
CA HIS A 182 9.73 -1.48 4.50
C HIS A 182 11.23 -1.40 4.26
N CYS A 183 11.90 -0.36 4.77
CA CYS A 183 13.29 -0.10 4.44
C CYS A 183 14.29 -0.87 5.32
N GLY A 184 13.88 -1.34 6.50
CA GLY A 184 14.73 -2.08 7.43
C GLY A 184 16.03 -1.35 7.78
N ALA A 185 17.16 -2.05 7.60
CA ALA A 185 18.50 -1.49 7.79
C ALA A 185 19.38 -1.79 6.55
N PRO A 186 19.30 -0.98 5.47
CA PRO A 186 20.04 -1.24 4.23
C PRO A 186 21.55 -1.30 4.41
N SER A 187 22.11 -0.56 5.37
CA SER A 187 23.53 -0.63 5.75
C SER A 187 24.02 -2.00 6.22
N LYS A 188 23.12 -2.93 6.63
CA LYS A 188 23.48 -4.31 6.99
C LYS A 188 23.61 -5.25 5.79
N LEU A 189 23.16 -4.85 4.61
CA LEU A 189 23.40 -5.60 3.38
C LEU A 189 24.82 -5.31 2.85
N PRO A 190 25.48 -6.26 2.18
CA PRO A 190 26.75 -6.01 1.50
C PRO A 190 26.66 -4.79 0.58
N LYS A 191 27.71 -3.97 0.50
CA LYS A 191 27.71 -2.75 -0.33
C LYS A 191 27.54 -3.03 -1.83
N SER A 192 27.85 -4.26 -2.27
CA SER A 192 27.61 -4.76 -3.63
C SER A 192 26.13 -4.89 -4.00
N VAL A 193 25.23 -5.03 -3.01
CA VAL A 193 23.79 -5.12 -3.28
C VAL A 193 23.29 -3.77 -3.81
N LYS A 194 22.73 -3.74 -5.00
CA LYS A 194 22.16 -2.52 -5.57
C LYS A 194 20.87 -2.15 -4.85
N MET A 195 20.62 -0.87 -4.61
CA MET A 195 19.33 -0.40 -4.09
C MET A 195 18.52 0.20 -5.23
N VAL A 196 17.36 -0.37 -5.53
CA VAL A 196 16.44 0.10 -6.56
C VAL A 196 15.28 0.81 -5.89
N VAL A 197 15.00 2.05 -6.32
CA VAL A 197 14.01 2.94 -5.71
C VAL A 197 13.14 3.59 -6.78
N GLY A 198 11.95 4.04 -6.38
CA GLY A 198 11.02 4.69 -7.30
C GLY A 198 11.29 6.17 -7.54
N PRO A 199 10.51 6.80 -8.45
CA PRO A 199 10.79 8.14 -8.95
C PRO A 199 10.78 9.21 -7.85
N GLY A 200 11.77 10.10 -7.87
CA GLY A 200 11.92 11.22 -6.93
C GLY A 200 12.56 10.85 -5.58
N PHE A 201 12.92 9.58 -5.36
CA PHE A 201 13.54 9.14 -4.10
C PHE A 201 14.86 9.85 -3.81
N ARG A 202 15.77 9.92 -4.79
CA ARG A 202 17.11 10.49 -4.62
C ARG A 202 17.05 11.97 -4.27
N GLU A 203 16.18 12.73 -4.94
CA GLU A 203 15.97 14.14 -4.64
C GLU A 203 15.37 14.34 -3.23
N ALA A 204 14.42 13.48 -2.85
CA ALA A 204 13.72 13.60 -1.58
C ALA A 204 14.57 13.18 -0.37
N PHE A 205 15.44 12.16 -0.52
CA PHE A 205 16.01 11.46 0.63
C PHE A 205 17.53 11.32 0.62
N MET A 206 18.22 11.73 -0.44
CA MET A 206 19.69 11.68 -0.49
C MET A 206 20.31 13.10 -0.44
N PRO A 207 21.53 13.25 0.12
CA PRO A 207 22.25 12.25 0.93
C PRO A 207 21.49 11.92 2.23
N GLY A 208 21.94 10.90 2.97
CA GLY A 208 21.31 10.51 4.24
C GLY A 208 21.65 11.44 5.41
N TYR A 209 21.05 11.18 6.57
CA TYR A 209 21.42 11.81 7.84
C TYR A 209 22.84 11.40 8.27
N PRO A 210 23.68 12.30 8.82
CA PRO A 210 23.35 13.67 9.24
C PRO A 210 23.55 14.75 8.18
N THR A 211 24.10 14.43 7.01
CA THR A 211 24.33 15.44 5.96
C THR A 211 23.01 16.10 5.52
N ARG A 212 21.94 15.30 5.41
CA ARG A 212 20.57 15.79 5.24
C ARG A 212 19.75 15.52 6.51
N GLN A 213 19.36 16.59 7.21
CA GLN A 213 18.72 16.49 8.54
C GLN A 213 17.31 15.87 8.50
N ASP A 214 16.59 16.05 7.40
CA ASP A 214 15.24 15.54 7.15
C ASP A 214 15.23 14.20 6.40
N SER A 215 16.39 13.59 6.09
CA SER A 215 16.42 12.29 5.42
C SER A 215 16.02 11.17 6.38
N PRO A 216 15.05 10.30 6.01
CA PRO A 216 14.63 9.17 6.83
C PRO A 216 15.69 8.04 6.90
N PHE A 217 16.78 8.17 6.13
CA PHE A 217 17.87 7.21 6.04
C PHE A 217 19.15 7.74 6.68
N HIS A 218 20.00 6.84 7.15
CA HIS A 218 21.37 7.17 7.48
C HIS A 218 22.21 7.30 6.21
N GLU A 219 23.25 8.12 6.23
CA GLU A 219 24.20 8.22 5.11
C GLU A 219 24.86 6.86 4.80
N ALA A 220 25.12 6.06 5.83
CA ALA A 220 25.67 4.70 5.73
C ALA A 220 24.77 3.71 4.96
N ASP A 221 23.48 3.99 4.81
CA ASP A 221 22.55 3.17 4.03
C ASP A 221 22.84 3.28 2.52
N PHE A 222 23.45 4.40 2.09
CA PHE A 222 23.80 4.68 0.69
C PHE A 222 25.31 4.65 0.40
N GLU A 223 26.16 4.82 1.42
CA GLU A 223 27.61 4.88 1.28
C GLU A 223 28.17 3.67 0.51
N ASP A 224 28.95 3.92 -0.54
CA ASP A 224 29.56 2.93 -1.44
C ASP A 224 28.57 1.94 -2.11
N ARG A 225 27.28 2.26 -2.09
CA ARG A 225 26.21 1.46 -2.71
C ARG A 225 25.72 2.12 -3.99
N GLU A 226 25.48 1.31 -5.02
CA GLU A 226 24.76 1.78 -6.21
C GLU A 226 23.27 1.97 -5.88
N VAL A 227 22.78 3.22 -5.98
CA VAL A 227 21.34 3.55 -5.84
C VAL A 227 20.77 3.88 -7.22
N VAL A 228 19.89 3.03 -7.72
CA VAL A 228 19.24 3.13 -9.03
C VAL A 228 17.81 3.64 -8.83
N GLU A 229 17.55 4.88 -9.25
CA GLU A 229 16.19 5.42 -9.30
C GLU A 229 15.56 5.08 -10.64
N LEU A 230 14.44 4.36 -10.61
CA LEU A 230 13.73 3.98 -11.82
C LEU A 230 12.98 5.16 -12.42
N SER A 231 12.90 5.17 -13.74
CA SER A 231 11.98 6.02 -14.48
C SER A 231 11.03 5.14 -15.30
N PHE A 232 9.79 5.59 -15.43
CA PHE A 232 8.74 4.86 -16.10
C PHE A 232 8.35 5.56 -17.40
N SER A 233 8.33 4.80 -18.50
CA SER A 233 7.85 5.27 -19.79
C SER A 233 6.37 4.93 -19.97
N ASP A 234 5.70 5.64 -20.89
CA ASP A 234 4.32 5.34 -21.28
C ASP A 234 4.22 4.14 -22.26
N SER A 235 5.35 3.48 -22.56
CA SER A 235 5.41 2.41 -23.56
C SER A 235 5.00 1.03 -23.03
N LEU A 236 5.04 0.84 -21.70
CA LEU A 236 4.63 -0.41 -21.05
C LEU A 236 3.71 -0.07 -19.89
N GLN A 237 2.49 -0.61 -19.95
CA GLN A 237 1.46 -0.46 -18.93
C GLN A 237 0.85 -1.84 -18.65
N ILE A 238 0.62 -2.14 -17.38
CA ILE A 238 -0.09 -3.34 -16.94
C ILE A 238 -1.24 -2.88 -16.05
N GLY A 239 -2.47 -3.24 -16.44
CA GLY A 239 -3.68 -2.65 -15.87
C GLY A 239 -3.65 -1.12 -15.98
N GLN A 240 -3.77 -0.44 -14.83
CA GLN A 240 -3.73 1.03 -14.76
C GLN A 240 -2.36 1.62 -14.41
N PHE A 241 -1.31 0.80 -14.31
CA PHE A 241 0.01 1.24 -13.86
C PHE A 241 1.05 1.18 -14.97
N LYS A 242 1.89 2.22 -15.03
CA LYS A 242 3.12 2.15 -15.84
C LYS A 242 4.00 1.07 -15.26
N ALA A 243 4.68 0.34 -16.13
CA ALA A 243 5.50 -0.79 -15.73
C ALA A 243 6.91 -0.72 -16.31
N HIS A 244 7.85 -1.29 -15.58
CA HIS A 244 9.23 -1.48 -15.98
C HIS A 244 9.55 -2.98 -15.89
N ASP A 245 9.94 -3.58 -17.00
CA ASP A 245 10.41 -4.98 -17.02
C ASP A 245 11.85 -5.03 -16.51
N PHE A 246 12.03 -5.48 -15.27
CA PHE A 246 13.29 -5.36 -14.55
C PHE A 246 14.41 -6.21 -15.18
N PHE A 247 14.07 -7.39 -15.68
CA PHE A 247 15.02 -8.29 -16.36
C PHE A 247 14.97 -8.19 -17.88
N GLY A 248 13.91 -7.60 -18.44
CA GLY A 248 13.69 -7.50 -19.88
C GLY A 248 13.21 -8.81 -20.52
N ASP A 249 12.81 -9.79 -19.71
CA ASP A 249 12.31 -11.10 -20.16
C ASP A 249 10.87 -11.40 -19.70
N GLY A 250 10.25 -10.44 -19.01
CA GLY A 250 8.88 -10.52 -18.52
C GLY A 250 8.65 -11.42 -17.31
N SER A 251 9.71 -11.77 -16.58
CA SER A 251 9.63 -12.55 -15.34
C SER A 251 9.37 -11.70 -14.09
N PHE A 252 9.75 -10.42 -14.11
CA PHE A 252 9.52 -9.49 -13.01
C PHE A 252 9.32 -8.06 -13.51
N TYR A 253 8.13 -7.51 -13.25
CA TYR A 253 7.81 -6.12 -13.52
C TYR A 253 7.77 -5.32 -12.22
N ILE A 254 8.25 -4.09 -12.28
CA ILE A 254 8.03 -3.09 -11.24
C ILE A 254 6.96 -2.13 -11.77
N LEU A 255 5.99 -1.79 -10.94
CA LEU A 255 4.85 -0.94 -11.29
C LEU A 255 4.98 0.41 -10.55
N ASP A 256 4.73 1.51 -11.25
CA ASP A 256 4.62 2.86 -10.66
C ASP A 256 3.24 3.01 -10.00
N VAL A 257 3.20 3.03 -8.67
CA VAL A 257 1.96 3.03 -7.89
C VAL A 257 1.93 4.24 -6.94
N PRO A 258 1.74 5.45 -7.47
CA PRO A 258 1.90 6.67 -6.68
C PRO A 258 0.78 6.86 -5.65
N GLY A 259 1.03 7.73 -4.68
CA GLY A 259 0.03 8.25 -3.74
C GLY A 259 0.42 8.05 -2.28
N HIS A 260 0.79 6.83 -1.89
CA HIS A 260 1.18 6.53 -0.50
C HIS A 260 2.44 7.28 -0.08
N ALA A 261 3.52 7.12 -0.84
CA ALA A 261 4.81 7.72 -0.54
C ALA A 261 5.51 8.19 -1.82
N VAL A 262 6.54 9.03 -1.68
CA VAL A 262 7.41 9.40 -2.81
C VAL A 262 8.05 8.14 -3.36
N GLY A 263 7.89 7.93 -4.68
CA GLY A 263 8.46 6.78 -5.37
C GLY A 263 7.87 5.44 -4.93
N HIS A 264 6.61 5.39 -4.49
CA HIS A 264 5.96 4.12 -4.16
C HIS A 264 5.83 3.22 -5.39
N MET A 265 6.24 1.98 -5.25
CA MET A 265 6.22 0.96 -6.29
C MET A 265 5.62 -0.34 -5.79
N ALA A 266 5.01 -1.10 -6.71
CA ALA A 266 4.63 -2.49 -6.49
C ALA A 266 5.48 -3.42 -7.39
N GLY A 267 5.61 -4.69 -6.99
CA GLY A 267 6.21 -5.73 -7.81
C GLY A 267 5.15 -6.62 -8.46
N LEU A 268 5.35 -7.08 -9.69
CA LEU A 268 4.51 -8.10 -10.33
C LEU A 268 5.43 -9.20 -10.86
N VAL A 269 5.45 -10.32 -10.15
CA VAL A 269 6.37 -11.43 -10.41
C VAL A 269 5.64 -12.54 -11.15
N ARG A 270 6.18 -12.98 -12.28
CA ARG A 270 5.70 -14.16 -12.98
C ARG A 270 6.17 -15.42 -12.24
N THR A 271 5.22 -16.23 -11.80
CA THR A 271 5.47 -17.45 -11.01
C THR A 271 5.32 -18.74 -11.79
N THR A 272 4.50 -18.73 -12.84
CA THR A 272 4.37 -19.79 -13.86
C THR A 272 4.18 -19.12 -15.22
N GLN A 273 4.04 -19.88 -16.31
CA GLN A 273 3.73 -19.28 -17.62
C GLN A 273 2.46 -18.41 -17.60
N ASP A 274 1.48 -18.78 -16.75
CA ASP A 274 0.14 -18.19 -16.75
C ASP A 274 -0.22 -17.42 -15.47
N THR A 275 0.61 -17.49 -14.41
CA THR A 275 0.28 -16.91 -13.10
C THR A 275 1.32 -15.96 -12.55
N PHE A 276 0.83 -14.98 -11.81
CA PHE A 276 1.63 -13.92 -11.21
C PHE A 276 1.33 -13.76 -9.72
N VAL A 277 2.28 -13.18 -9.00
CA VAL A 277 2.10 -12.64 -7.66
C VAL A 277 2.37 -11.14 -7.73
N LEU A 278 1.42 -10.33 -7.26
CA LEU A 278 1.58 -8.89 -7.12
C LEU A 278 1.97 -8.56 -5.69
N LEU A 279 3.17 -8.03 -5.51
CA LEU A 279 3.75 -7.51 -4.27
C LEU A 279 3.29 -6.07 -4.10
N GLY A 280 2.15 -5.87 -3.47
CA GLY A 280 1.42 -4.60 -3.49
C GLY A 280 1.98 -3.53 -2.56
N ALA A 281 2.88 -3.90 -1.65
CA ALA A 281 3.35 -3.04 -0.58
C ALA A 281 2.15 -2.28 0.05
N ASP A 282 2.29 -0.96 0.20
CA ASP A 282 1.27 -0.08 0.78
C ASP A 282 0.37 0.61 -0.26
N THR A 283 0.12 -0.03 -1.41
CA THR A 283 -0.96 0.45 -2.29
C THR A 283 -2.27 0.59 -1.48
N CYS A 284 -2.55 -0.38 -0.61
CA CYS A 284 -3.46 -0.23 0.52
C CYS A 284 -2.96 -1.03 1.74
N HIS A 285 -3.40 -0.64 2.94
CA HIS A 285 -3.01 -1.31 4.19
C HIS A 285 -4.06 -2.31 4.69
N PHE A 286 -5.23 -2.32 4.08
CA PHE A 286 -6.34 -3.17 4.47
C PHE A 286 -7.02 -3.72 3.22
N ALA A 287 -7.18 -5.04 3.15
CA ALA A 287 -7.84 -5.67 2.00
C ALA A 287 -9.32 -5.28 1.88
N GLY A 288 -9.94 -4.79 2.96
CA GLY A 288 -11.26 -4.17 2.93
C GLY A 288 -11.34 -2.89 2.07
N SER A 289 -10.20 -2.34 1.63
CA SER A 289 -10.15 -1.24 0.66
C SER A 289 -10.22 -1.68 -0.81
N ILE A 290 -10.07 -2.99 -1.07
CA ILE A 290 -10.21 -3.57 -2.42
C ILE A 290 -11.29 -4.65 -2.49
N ARG A 291 -11.86 -5.07 -1.34
CA ARG A 291 -12.83 -6.15 -1.23
C ARG A 291 -13.98 -5.79 -0.26
N PRO A 292 -15.24 -6.16 -0.57
CA PRO A 292 -15.67 -6.67 -1.87
C PRO A 292 -15.56 -5.60 -2.96
N SER A 293 -15.79 -5.99 -4.21
CA SER A 293 -15.73 -5.06 -5.33
C SER A 293 -16.82 -5.37 -6.35
N LYS A 294 -17.01 -4.47 -7.31
CA LYS A 294 -17.93 -4.68 -8.44
C LYS A 294 -17.60 -5.93 -9.26
N TYR A 295 -16.35 -6.40 -9.18
CA TYR A 295 -15.89 -7.60 -9.87
C TYR A 295 -16.09 -8.87 -9.05
N ILE A 296 -15.92 -8.77 -7.73
CA ILE A 296 -16.08 -9.88 -6.79
C ILE A 296 -16.94 -9.44 -5.60
N PRO A 297 -18.27 -9.61 -5.70
CA PRO A 297 -19.18 -9.36 -4.60
C PRO A 297 -18.98 -10.35 -3.44
N ILE A 298 -19.35 -9.94 -2.22
CA ILE A 298 -19.39 -10.83 -1.06
C ILE A 298 -20.57 -11.82 -1.17
N PRO A 299 -20.34 -13.14 -0.98
CA PRO A 299 -21.40 -14.14 -1.06
C PRO A 299 -22.29 -14.15 0.18
N ASP A 300 -23.52 -14.67 0.10
CA ASP A 300 -24.45 -14.76 1.25
C ASP A 300 -23.84 -15.51 2.44
N ILE A 301 -23.10 -16.57 2.14
CA ILE A 301 -22.37 -17.39 3.09
C ILE A 301 -20.90 -17.32 2.70
N ILE A 302 -20.05 -16.90 3.63
CA ILE A 302 -18.60 -16.85 3.38
C ILE A 302 -18.09 -18.29 3.19
N PRO A 303 -17.36 -18.60 2.09
CA PRO A 303 -16.92 -19.94 1.78
C PRO A 303 -16.15 -20.58 2.94
N GLU A 304 -16.42 -21.86 3.22
CA GLU A 304 -15.82 -22.58 4.35
C GLU A 304 -14.29 -22.60 4.30
N GLY A 305 -13.71 -22.69 3.10
CA GLY A 305 -12.27 -22.63 2.87
C GLY A 305 -11.62 -21.26 3.07
N SER A 306 -12.40 -20.20 3.37
CA SER A 306 -11.84 -18.89 3.69
C SER A 306 -11.19 -18.91 5.07
N ALA A 307 -10.00 -18.32 5.18
CA ALA A 307 -9.22 -18.19 6.41
C ALA A 307 -9.81 -17.17 7.39
N LEU A 308 -11.04 -17.43 7.84
CA LEU A 308 -11.71 -16.64 8.87
C LEU A 308 -11.31 -17.11 10.27
N ASP A 309 -11.26 -16.17 11.20
CA ASP A 309 -11.05 -16.48 12.61
C ASP A 309 -12.09 -17.50 13.12
N ARG A 310 -11.58 -18.56 13.76
CA ARG A 310 -12.34 -19.66 14.34
C ARG A 310 -13.41 -19.26 15.38
N ARG A 311 -13.38 -18.02 15.89
CA ARG A 311 -14.41 -17.50 16.81
C ARG A 311 -15.65 -16.95 16.09
N LEU A 312 -15.61 -16.84 14.77
CA LEU A 312 -16.78 -16.50 13.96
C LEU A 312 -17.71 -17.71 13.81
N PRO A 313 -19.04 -17.50 13.73
CA PRO A 313 -20.00 -18.59 13.56
C PRO A 313 -19.81 -19.31 12.21
N ARG A 314 -20.16 -20.60 12.17
CA ARG A 314 -20.17 -21.43 10.96
C ARG A 314 -21.56 -22.09 10.81
N PRO A 315 -22.25 -21.94 9.65
CA PRO A 315 -21.87 -21.13 8.49
C PRO A 315 -21.76 -19.63 8.85
N CYS A 316 -20.80 -18.94 8.23
CA CYS A 316 -20.57 -17.52 8.47
C CYS A 316 -21.39 -16.71 7.46
N LEU A 317 -22.39 -15.96 7.92
CA LEU A 317 -23.28 -15.19 7.05
C LEU A 317 -22.70 -13.80 6.81
N CYS A 318 -22.73 -13.32 5.56
CA CYS A 318 -22.21 -11.99 5.23
C CYS A 318 -22.93 -10.86 5.98
N GLY A 319 -24.22 -11.02 6.27
CA GLY A 319 -25.04 -10.04 7.00
C GLY A 319 -24.43 -9.61 8.33
N GLY A 320 -23.66 -10.49 8.99
CA GLY A 320 -22.95 -10.12 10.21
C GLY A 320 -21.88 -9.05 9.98
N PHE A 321 -21.16 -9.10 8.86
CA PHE A 321 -20.20 -8.06 8.46
C PHE A 321 -20.88 -6.86 7.81
N LEU A 322 -21.90 -7.10 6.96
CA LEU A 322 -22.66 -6.02 6.31
C LEU A 322 -23.36 -5.12 7.33
N SER A 323 -23.71 -5.65 8.52
CA SER A 323 -24.19 -4.83 9.64
C SER A 323 -23.22 -3.72 10.08
N SER A 324 -21.94 -3.87 9.77
CA SER A 324 -20.86 -2.92 10.07
C SER A 324 -20.30 -2.23 8.80
N HIS A 325 -20.84 -2.56 7.63
CA HIS A 325 -20.49 -1.90 6.38
C HIS A 325 -21.15 -0.51 6.31
N PRO A 326 -20.46 0.55 5.82
CA PRO A 326 -21.02 1.90 5.74
C PRO A 326 -22.35 2.01 4.98
N HIS A 327 -22.51 1.16 3.95
CA HIS A 327 -23.71 1.07 3.12
C HIS A 327 -24.61 -0.15 3.44
N GLY A 328 -24.39 -0.84 4.57
CA GLY A 328 -25.23 -1.97 4.96
C GLY A 328 -25.29 -3.08 3.90
N GLU A 329 -26.48 -3.62 3.67
CA GLU A 329 -26.75 -4.67 2.67
C GLU A 329 -26.52 -4.22 1.21
N ASP A 330 -26.53 -2.91 0.93
CA ASP A 330 -26.22 -2.40 -0.42
C ASP A 330 -24.71 -2.44 -0.71
N GLY A 331 -23.87 -2.60 0.32
CA GLY A 331 -22.40 -2.65 0.24
C GLY A 331 -21.80 -3.95 -0.29
N ARG A 332 -22.60 -4.87 -0.84
CA ARG A 332 -22.12 -6.22 -1.20
C ARG A 332 -21.08 -6.27 -2.30
N SER A 333 -20.99 -5.21 -3.09
CA SER A 333 -20.05 -5.08 -4.21
C SER A 333 -19.14 -3.87 -4.04
N GLU A 334 -19.01 -3.35 -2.83
CA GLU A 334 -18.26 -2.13 -2.52
C GLU A 334 -17.28 -2.38 -1.37
N PRO A 335 -16.08 -1.80 -1.41
CA PRO A 335 -15.12 -1.93 -0.31
C PRO A 335 -15.70 -1.44 1.02
N PHE A 336 -15.29 -2.07 2.12
CA PHE A 336 -15.64 -1.63 3.48
C PHE A 336 -15.02 -0.28 3.82
N THR A 337 -13.88 0.02 3.21
CA THR A 337 -13.08 1.21 3.49
C THR A 337 -12.48 1.81 2.22
N HIS A 338 -12.06 3.06 2.30
CA HIS A 338 -11.29 3.79 1.32
C HIS A 338 -10.04 4.39 1.98
N ILE A 339 -9.16 4.99 1.21
CA ILE A 339 -7.95 5.63 1.72
C ILE A 339 -8.30 6.79 2.65
N SER A 340 -7.69 6.82 3.83
CA SER A 340 -7.91 7.90 4.80
C SER A 340 -7.43 9.25 4.28
N THR A 341 -8.31 10.25 4.40
CA THR A 341 -8.03 11.66 4.16
C THR A 341 -7.77 12.46 5.45
N ASP A 342 -7.70 11.76 6.60
CA ASP A 342 -7.45 12.36 7.90
C ASP A 342 -6.14 13.15 7.92
N ALA A 343 -6.06 14.20 8.75
CA ALA A 343 -4.85 15.01 8.88
C ALA A 343 -3.63 14.21 9.39
N ALA A 344 -3.86 13.11 10.11
CA ALA A 344 -2.84 12.20 10.62
C ALA A 344 -2.58 10.99 9.68
N THR A 345 -3.13 10.99 8.47
CA THR A 345 -2.96 9.89 7.52
C THR A 345 -1.49 9.69 7.11
N PHE A 346 -1.07 8.44 6.90
CA PHE A 346 0.27 8.11 6.39
C PHE A 346 0.39 8.28 4.86
N TYR A 347 -0.73 8.55 4.18
CA TYR A 347 -0.74 8.79 2.74
C TYR A 347 -0.25 10.20 2.38
N LYS A 348 0.79 10.29 1.55
CA LYS A 348 1.32 11.57 1.06
C LYS A 348 0.32 12.32 0.19
N ASP A 349 -0.37 11.60 -0.70
CA ASP A 349 -1.44 12.11 -1.56
C ASP A 349 -2.61 11.11 -1.55
N PRO A 350 -3.57 11.28 -0.64
CA PRO A 350 -4.72 10.37 -0.51
C PRO A 350 -5.55 10.25 -1.79
N ILE A 351 -5.67 11.33 -2.58
CA ILE A 351 -6.47 11.33 -3.82
C ILE A 351 -5.79 10.47 -4.90
N VAL A 352 -4.47 10.59 -5.03
CA VAL A 352 -3.71 9.76 -5.96
C VAL A 352 -3.65 8.30 -5.46
N ALA A 353 -3.49 8.09 -4.16
CA ALA A 353 -3.48 6.76 -3.56
C ALA A 353 -4.80 6.02 -3.78
N GLU A 354 -5.95 6.69 -3.63
CA GLU A 354 -7.26 6.10 -3.90
C GLU A 354 -7.36 5.61 -5.36
N LYS A 355 -6.83 6.37 -6.33
CA LYS A 355 -6.78 5.91 -7.74
C LYS A 355 -5.92 4.67 -7.91
N SER A 356 -4.80 4.59 -7.20
CA SER A 356 -3.95 3.40 -7.19
C SER A 356 -4.67 2.19 -6.58
N VAL A 357 -5.42 2.36 -5.49
CA VAL A 357 -6.26 1.29 -4.93
C VAL A 357 -7.30 0.79 -5.92
N LEU A 358 -7.97 1.70 -6.64
CA LEU A 358 -8.92 1.31 -7.69
C LEU A 358 -8.25 0.51 -8.82
N GLY A 359 -7.02 0.87 -9.19
CA GLY A 359 -6.21 0.08 -10.13
C GLY A 359 -5.90 -1.33 -9.62
N LEU A 360 -5.60 -1.46 -8.33
CA LEU A 360 -5.30 -2.74 -7.68
C LEU A 360 -6.50 -3.72 -7.70
N MET A 361 -7.74 -3.21 -7.66
CA MET A 361 -8.94 -4.06 -7.71
C MET A 361 -9.02 -4.93 -8.97
N GLU A 362 -8.49 -4.46 -10.10
CA GLU A 362 -8.46 -5.24 -11.35
C GLU A 362 -7.51 -6.43 -11.24
N PHE A 363 -6.36 -6.24 -10.58
CA PHE A 363 -5.41 -7.31 -10.27
C PHE A 363 -6.01 -8.31 -9.27
N ASP A 364 -6.70 -7.81 -8.24
CA ASP A 364 -7.36 -8.67 -7.28
C ASP A 364 -8.46 -9.53 -7.92
N ALA A 365 -9.16 -9.00 -8.92
CA ALA A 365 -10.20 -9.70 -9.65
C ALA A 365 -9.67 -10.78 -10.62
N ASP A 366 -8.47 -10.63 -11.18
CA ASP A 366 -7.95 -11.54 -12.19
C ASP A 366 -7.54 -12.90 -11.59
N PRO A 367 -8.11 -14.04 -12.03
CA PRO A 367 -7.81 -15.36 -11.46
C PRO A 367 -6.36 -15.82 -11.66
N ARG A 368 -5.56 -15.11 -12.45
CA ARG A 368 -4.13 -15.39 -12.71
C ARG A 368 -3.19 -14.62 -11.77
N VAL A 369 -3.69 -13.71 -10.95
CA VAL A 369 -2.85 -12.87 -10.08
C VAL A 369 -3.19 -13.11 -8.62
N LEU A 370 -2.22 -13.49 -7.80
CA LEU A 370 -2.33 -13.41 -6.34
C LEU A 370 -1.87 -12.03 -5.88
N VAL A 371 -2.76 -11.23 -5.30
CA VAL A 371 -2.39 -9.95 -4.69
C VAL A 371 -1.96 -10.17 -3.24
N THR A 372 -0.74 -9.71 -2.91
CA THR A 372 -0.18 -9.72 -1.55
C THR A 372 0.22 -8.30 -1.17
N ILE A 373 -0.63 -7.60 -0.40
CA ILE A 373 -0.29 -6.31 0.20
C ILE A 373 0.59 -6.52 1.44
N ALA A 374 1.34 -5.49 1.86
CA ALA A 374 2.34 -5.61 2.93
C ALA A 374 1.74 -6.05 4.27
N HIS A 375 0.48 -5.71 4.52
CA HIS A 375 -0.14 -5.78 5.83
C HIS A 375 -1.41 -6.62 5.91
N ASP A 376 -1.64 -7.59 5.01
CA ASP A 376 -2.83 -8.43 5.08
C ASP A 376 -2.69 -9.55 6.13
N PRO A 377 -3.43 -9.52 7.25
CA PRO A 377 -3.35 -10.58 8.26
C PRO A 377 -3.77 -11.95 7.75
N ALA A 378 -4.53 -12.05 6.64
CA ALA A 378 -4.90 -13.32 6.03
C ALA A 378 -3.68 -14.13 5.58
N ALA A 379 -2.57 -13.48 5.23
CA ALA A 379 -1.34 -14.16 4.84
C ALA A 379 -0.77 -15.03 5.97
N LEU A 380 -0.92 -14.61 7.23
CA LEU A 380 -0.45 -15.36 8.42
C LEU A 380 -1.16 -16.71 8.57
N ASP A 381 -2.39 -16.82 8.07
CA ASP A 381 -3.24 -17.98 8.23
C ASP A 381 -3.22 -18.91 7.00
N VAL A 382 -2.76 -18.43 5.84
CA VAL A 382 -2.87 -19.12 4.55
C VAL A 382 -1.52 -19.54 3.97
N TYR A 383 -0.50 -18.67 4.04
CA TYR A 383 0.72 -18.87 3.27
C TYR A 383 1.81 -19.61 4.05
N GLU A 384 2.62 -20.38 3.33
CA GLU A 384 3.84 -20.97 3.86
C GLU A 384 5.00 -19.99 3.70
N PHE A 385 5.44 -19.40 4.81
CA PHE A 385 6.54 -18.44 4.81
C PHE A 385 7.91 -19.10 4.58
N PHE A 386 8.83 -18.31 4.05
CA PHE A 386 10.26 -18.61 4.03
C PHE A 386 10.76 -19.10 5.42
N PRO A 387 11.68 -20.07 5.49
CA PRO A 387 12.32 -20.80 4.38
C PRO A 387 11.55 -22.03 3.90
N ARG A 388 10.33 -22.25 4.41
CA ARG A 388 9.60 -23.51 4.19
C ARG A 388 8.76 -23.53 2.92
N GLY A 389 8.42 -22.36 2.40
CA GLY A 389 7.45 -22.23 1.32
C GLY A 389 7.83 -21.24 0.23
N SER A 390 7.05 -21.33 -0.83
CA SER A 390 7.09 -20.50 -2.02
C SER A 390 5.66 -20.10 -2.35
N LEU A 391 5.49 -18.95 -2.98
CA LEU A 391 4.22 -18.55 -3.56
C LEU A 391 3.99 -19.17 -4.94
N ASN A 392 4.96 -19.81 -5.58
CA ASN A 392 4.83 -20.21 -7.00
C ASN A 392 3.67 -21.18 -7.31
N ASP A 393 3.24 -21.99 -6.34
CA ASP A 393 2.14 -22.95 -6.47
C ASP A 393 0.83 -22.46 -5.84
N TRP A 394 0.71 -21.15 -5.56
CA TRP A 394 -0.45 -20.55 -4.88
C TRP A 394 -1.79 -20.91 -5.53
N GLN A 395 -1.83 -20.98 -6.86
CA GLN A 395 -3.07 -21.24 -7.61
C GLN A 395 -3.49 -22.70 -7.43
N GLN A 396 -2.55 -23.65 -7.51
CA GLN A 396 -2.82 -25.07 -7.27
C GLN A 396 -3.25 -25.31 -5.82
N LYS A 397 -2.67 -24.59 -4.87
CA LYS A 397 -3.01 -24.66 -3.45
C LYS A 397 -4.32 -23.95 -3.08
N GLY A 398 -4.95 -23.22 -4.01
CA GLY A 398 -6.19 -22.47 -3.75
C GLY A 398 -6.01 -21.31 -2.76
N TRP A 399 -4.78 -20.80 -2.63
CA TRP A 399 -4.43 -19.79 -1.63
C TRP A 399 -5.10 -18.44 -1.89
N LYS A 400 -5.36 -18.09 -3.15
CA LYS A 400 -6.12 -16.88 -3.49
C LYS A 400 -7.54 -16.95 -2.93
N GLU A 401 -8.22 -18.07 -3.11
CA GLU A 401 -9.58 -18.28 -2.61
C GLU A 401 -9.62 -18.32 -1.07
N ALA A 402 -8.64 -18.98 -0.45
CA ALA A 402 -8.54 -19.07 1.01
C ALA A 402 -8.28 -17.71 1.68
N ALA A 403 -7.42 -16.88 1.11
CA ALA A 403 -7.07 -15.56 1.66
C ALA A 403 -8.13 -14.48 1.38
N ARG A 404 -8.90 -14.62 0.29
CA ARG A 404 -9.80 -13.59 -0.25
C ARG A 404 -10.64 -12.87 0.80
N TRP A 405 -11.29 -13.64 1.68
CA TRP A 405 -12.19 -13.13 2.71
C TRP A 405 -11.58 -13.11 4.12
N GLY A 406 -10.29 -13.43 4.27
CA GLY A 406 -9.63 -13.50 5.58
C GLY A 406 -9.65 -12.18 6.34
N PHE A 407 -9.59 -11.05 5.61
CA PHE A 407 -9.67 -9.70 6.15
C PHE A 407 -10.95 -9.40 6.94
N LEU A 408 -12.06 -10.12 6.66
CA LEU A 408 -13.31 -9.97 7.40
C LEU A 408 -13.11 -10.28 8.89
N SER A 409 -12.12 -11.10 9.24
CA SER A 409 -11.77 -11.38 10.64
C SER A 409 -11.36 -10.14 11.44
N GLU A 410 -10.80 -9.13 10.76
CA GLU A 410 -10.42 -7.84 11.36
C GLU A 410 -11.64 -6.94 11.61
N LEU A 411 -12.75 -7.18 10.91
CA LEU A 411 -13.93 -6.32 10.99
C LEU A 411 -14.90 -6.78 12.08
N PRO A 412 -15.75 -5.87 12.58
CA PRO A 412 -16.80 -6.23 13.50
C PRO A 412 -17.83 -7.13 12.85
N TYR A 413 -18.13 -8.27 13.48
CA TYR A 413 -19.25 -9.13 13.14
C TYR A 413 -20.39 -8.87 14.12
N ASN A 414 -21.51 -8.33 13.63
CA ASN A 414 -22.60 -7.80 14.46
C ASN A 414 -22.09 -6.77 15.50
N GLY A 415 -21.23 -5.85 15.05
CA GLY A 415 -20.67 -4.79 15.90
C GLY A 415 -19.56 -5.23 16.86
N LYS A 416 -19.06 -6.48 16.76
CA LYS A 416 -17.95 -6.96 17.60
C LYS A 416 -16.81 -7.53 16.77
N THR A 417 -15.63 -6.92 16.89
CA THR A 417 -14.40 -7.46 16.32
C THR A 417 -13.93 -8.66 17.13
N VAL A 418 -13.55 -9.73 16.42
CA VAL A 418 -13.07 -10.94 17.08
C VAL A 418 -11.55 -11.01 17.06
N ARG A 419 -10.85 -10.75 15.93
CA ARG A 419 -9.38 -10.90 15.83
C ARG A 419 -8.66 -10.25 17.01
N PRO A 420 -7.74 -10.94 17.70
CA PRO A 420 -6.94 -10.32 18.75
C PRO A 420 -5.94 -9.36 18.09
N LEU A 421 -5.39 -8.43 18.87
CA LEU A 421 -4.33 -7.56 18.39
C LEU A 421 -3.04 -8.38 18.22
N LEU A 422 -2.32 -8.14 17.12
CA LEU A 422 -1.01 -8.75 16.89
C LEU A 422 0.02 -8.22 17.89
N VAL A 423 -0.07 -6.92 18.19
CA VAL A 423 0.78 -6.28 19.20
C VAL A 423 -0.05 -5.34 20.09
N ASP A 424 0.25 -5.36 21.38
CA ASP A 424 -0.53 -4.66 22.42
C ASP A 424 0.18 -3.42 22.99
N GLY A 425 1.19 -2.90 22.28
CA GLY A 425 1.93 -1.69 22.66
C GLY A 425 3.28 -1.59 21.95
N LEU A 426 4.11 -0.65 22.39
CA LEU A 426 5.44 -0.45 21.84
C LEU A 426 6.45 -1.34 22.56
N TYR A 427 7.21 -2.13 21.82
CA TYR A 427 8.24 -3.03 22.33
C TYR A 427 9.64 -2.53 21.96
N LYS A 428 10.59 -2.74 22.87
CA LYS A 428 12.02 -2.53 22.65
C LYS A 428 12.79 -3.73 23.20
N GLN A 429 13.56 -4.39 22.34
CA GLN A 429 14.36 -5.56 22.71
C GLN A 429 13.53 -6.64 23.45
N GLY A 430 12.37 -6.96 22.90
CA GLY A 430 11.43 -7.95 23.46
C GLY A 430 10.67 -7.51 24.72
N ARG A 431 10.87 -6.29 25.22
CA ARG A 431 10.16 -5.75 26.39
C ARG A 431 9.17 -4.67 25.98
N LYS A 432 7.92 -4.78 26.46
CA LYS A 432 6.91 -3.73 26.31
C LYS A 432 7.31 -2.49 27.11
N ILE A 433 7.45 -1.36 26.45
CA ILE A 433 7.83 -0.07 27.05
C ILE A 433 6.67 0.93 27.12
N ARG A 434 5.62 0.75 26.32
CA ARG A 434 4.37 1.55 26.35
C ARG A 434 3.19 0.67 25.96
N GLY A 435 2.01 0.91 26.53
CA GLY A 435 0.75 0.27 26.12
C GLY A 435 0.16 0.88 24.84
N LEU A 436 -0.93 0.29 24.34
CA LEU A 436 -1.76 0.98 23.37
C LEU A 436 -2.50 2.13 24.05
N GLU A 437 -2.38 3.31 23.46
CA GLU A 437 -3.09 4.51 23.87
C GLU A 437 -3.73 5.06 22.59
N LEU A 438 -5.04 5.32 22.62
CA LEU A 438 -5.66 6.03 21.51
C LEU A 438 -5.12 7.47 21.52
N PRO A 439 -4.91 8.10 20.35
CA PRO A 439 -4.57 9.52 20.29
C PRO A 439 -5.60 10.32 21.08
N GLU A 440 -5.15 11.28 21.90
CA GLU A 440 -6.07 12.26 22.51
C GLU A 440 -6.78 13.01 21.37
N ALA A 441 -8.12 13.04 21.44
CA ALA A 441 -9.00 13.58 20.39
C ALA A 441 -8.94 15.11 20.26
#